data_AF-A0A928UCZ0-F1
#
_entry.id   AF-A0A928UCZ0-F1
#
_cell.length_a   1.000
_cell.length_b   1.000
_cell.length_c   1.000
_cell.angle_alpha   90.00
_cell.angle_beta   90.00
_cell.angle_gamma   90.00
#
_symmetry.space_group_name_H-M   'P 1'
#
loop_
_entity.id
_entity.type
_entity.pdbx_description
1 polymer ?
#
loop_
_entity_poly.entity_id
_entity_poly.type
_entity_poly.pdbx_seq_one_letter_code
_entity_poly.pdbx_strand_id
1 'polypeptide(L)'
;MANIKNTQHWEYLFHHYHYLGNPRLVGEHLRHIVRIGNQVVACLGWASAVWKVKDRDRLIEWDETTKPYALRHCPKIIWYFY
;
A
#
# COMPACT_ATOMS: atom_id res chain seq x y z
N MET A 1 12.70 -14.86 -4.25
CA MET A 1 13.11 -14.34 -2.93
C MET A 1 13.09 -12.82 -2.99
N ALA A 2 12.17 -12.16 -2.28
CA ALA A 2 12.19 -10.70 -2.19
C ALA A 2 13.53 -10.26 -1.58
N ASN A 3 14.23 -9.31 -2.21
CA ASN A 3 15.54 -8.86 -1.78
C ASN A 3 15.42 -8.17 -0.40
N ILE A 4 15.82 -8.89 0.66
CA ILE A 4 15.65 -8.48 2.07
C ILE A 4 16.23 -7.09 2.35
N LYS A 5 17.32 -6.71 1.65
CA LYS A 5 17.93 -5.38 1.79
C LYS A 5 17.03 -4.25 1.29
N ASN A 6 16.26 -4.47 0.23
CA ASN A 6 15.34 -3.46 -0.30
C ASN A 6 14.13 -3.27 0.63
N THR A 7 13.69 -4.32 1.30
CA THR A 7 12.57 -4.26 2.24
C THR A 7 12.89 -3.38 3.44
N GLN A 8 14.04 -3.59 4.09
CA GLN A 8 14.44 -2.78 5.26
C GLN A 8 14.65 -1.31 4.89
N HIS A 9 15.24 -1.05 3.71
CA HIS A 9 15.43 0.31 3.23
C HIS A 9 14.10 1.01 2.97
N TRP A 10 13.15 0.30 2.34
CA TRP A 10 11.79 0.83 2.12
C TRP A 10 11.10 1.12 3.45
N GLU A 11 11.16 0.19 4.42
CA GLU A 11 10.54 0.36 5.75
C GLU A 11 11.11 1.58 6.49
N TYR A 12 12.44 1.77 6.43
CA TYR A 12 13.08 2.94 7.01
C TYR A 12 12.59 4.26 6.40
N LEU A 13 12.59 4.35 5.06
CA LEU A 13 12.16 5.56 4.35
C LEU A 13 10.67 5.85 4.60
N PHE A 14 9.85 4.81 4.54
CA PHE A 14 8.42 4.94 4.77
C PHE A 14 8.15 5.37 6.22
N HIS A 15 8.84 4.78 7.21
CA HIS A 15 8.70 5.16 8.62
C HIS A 15 9.03 6.63 8.91
N HIS A 16 10.11 7.13 8.31
CA HIS A 16 10.63 8.47 8.63
C HIS A 16 9.92 9.58 7.89
N TYR A 17 9.40 9.29 6.71
CA TYR A 17 8.93 10.33 5.80
C TYR A 17 7.43 10.24 5.53
N HIS A 18 6.81 9.06 5.58
CA HIS A 18 5.36 8.95 5.39
C HIS A 18 4.61 9.68 6.52
N TYR A 19 3.62 10.50 6.17
CA TYR A 19 2.91 11.38 7.10
C TYR A 19 2.15 10.65 8.23
N LEU A 20 1.86 9.36 8.05
CA LEU A 20 1.27 8.48 9.07
C LEU A 20 2.31 7.77 9.96
N GLY A 21 3.61 8.07 9.82
CA GLY A 21 4.69 7.41 10.53
C GLY A 21 4.92 6.00 10.01
N ASN A 22 4.31 4.98 10.63
CA ASN A 22 4.57 3.57 10.31
C ASN A 22 3.33 2.78 9.85
N PRO A 23 2.79 3.03 8.64
CA PRO A 23 1.73 2.20 8.13
C PRO A 23 2.27 0.79 7.84
N ARG A 24 1.84 -0.19 8.64
CA ARG A 24 1.97 -1.60 8.23
C ARG A 24 0.99 -1.86 7.09
N LEU A 25 1.53 -2.31 5.96
CA LEU A 25 0.72 -2.87 4.88
C LEU A 25 0.17 -4.22 5.35
N VAL A 26 -1.15 -4.37 5.32
CA VAL A 26 -1.85 -5.60 5.74
C VAL A 26 -2.37 -6.31 4.48
N GLY A 27 -2.28 -7.64 4.46
CA GLY A 27 -2.66 -8.47 3.31
C GLY A 27 -1.58 -8.51 2.23
N GLU A 28 -1.92 -8.98 1.02
CA GLU A 28 -1.01 -9.00 -0.11
C GLU A 28 -0.62 -7.57 -0.50
N HIS A 29 0.69 -7.32 -0.57
CA HIS A 29 1.24 -6.00 -0.79
C HIS A 29 2.55 -6.02 -1.59
N LEU A 30 2.80 -4.94 -2.32
CA LEU A 30 4.00 -4.70 -3.11
C LEU A 30 4.70 -3.44 -2.59
N ARG A 31 6.02 -3.51 -2.50
CA ARG A 31 6.89 -2.41 -2.09
C ARG A 31 7.92 -2.15 -3.16
N HIS A 32 8.09 -0.88 -3.53
CA HIS A 32 9.02 -0.50 -4.57
C HIS A 32 9.78 0.77 -4.17
N ILE A 33 11.08 0.80 -4.45
CA ILE A 33 11.93 1.98 -4.29
C ILE A 33 12.17 2.54 -5.69
N VAL A 34 11.86 3.82 -5.89
CA VAL A 34 12.10 4.51 -7.16
C VAL A 34 13.46 5.19 -7.09
N ARG A 35 14.27 4.99 -8.14
CA ARG A 35 15.63 5.54 -8.23
C ARG A 35 15.83 6.30 -9.54
N ILE A 36 16.62 7.37 -9.47
CA ILE A 36 17.23 8.03 -10.63
C ILE A 36 18.74 7.79 -10.53
N GLY A 37 19.28 6.92 -11.39
CA GLY A 37 20.64 6.40 -11.22
C GLY A 37 20.80 5.67 -9.88
N ASN A 38 21.76 6.11 -9.07
CA ASN A 38 22.01 5.55 -7.73
C ASN A 38 21.20 6.25 -6.62
N GLN A 39 20.53 7.36 -6.93
CA GLN A 39 19.79 8.15 -5.94
C GLN A 39 18.36 7.60 -5.78
N VAL A 40 17.91 7.46 -4.52
CA VAL A 40 16.51 7.15 -4.22
C VAL A 40 15.69 8.45 -4.24
N VAL A 41 14.56 8.44 -4.95
CA VAL A 41 13.69 9.62 -5.12
C VAL A 41 12.26 9.41 -4.61
N ALA A 42 11.80 8.17 -4.48
CA ALA A 42 10.47 7.88 -3.93
C ALA A 42 10.35 6.44 -3.40
N CYS A 43 9.32 6.20 -2.61
CA CYS A 43 8.91 4.88 -2.16
C CYS A 43 7.44 4.66 -2.48
N LEU A 44 7.13 3.55 -3.14
CA LEU A 44 5.77 3.20 -3.54
C LEU A 44 5.33 1.94 -2.80
N GLY A 45 4.08 1.96 -2.33
CA GLY A 45 3.43 0.83 -1.69
C GLY A 45 2.04 0.58 -2.28
N TRP A 46 1.74 -0.69 -2.55
CA TRP A 46 0.39 -1.14 -2.88
C TRP A 46 -0.03 -2.20 -1.88
N ALA A 47 -1.27 -2.13 -1.42
CA ALA A 47 -1.86 -3.19 -0.60
C ALA A 47 -3.26 -3.51 -1.08
N SER A 48 -3.67 -4.74 -0.84
CA SER A 48 -5.03 -5.19 -1.11
C SER A 48 -6.05 -4.38 -0.31
N ALA A 49 -7.26 -4.20 -0.84
CA ALA A 49 -8.34 -3.57 -0.09
C ALA A 49 -8.67 -4.39 1.17
N VAL A 50 -8.92 -3.67 2.26
CA VAL A 50 -9.39 -4.27 3.51
C VAL A 50 -10.80 -4.79 3.31
N TRP A 51 -11.06 -6.06 3.63
CA TRP A 51 -12.38 -6.67 3.40
C TRP A 51 -13.48 -6.03 4.24
N LYS A 52 -13.25 -5.82 5.54
CA LYS A 52 -14.27 -5.44 6.52
C LYS A 52 -14.21 -3.95 6.87
N VAL A 53 -14.74 -3.09 5.99
CA VAL A 53 -14.88 -1.65 6.25
C VAL A 53 -16.35 -1.26 6.04
N LYS A 54 -17.15 -1.33 7.11
CA LYS A 54 -18.61 -1.14 7.06
C LYS A 54 -19.00 0.23 6.52
N ASP A 55 -18.28 1.28 6.89
CA ASP A 55 -18.61 2.65 6.45
C ASP A 55 -18.41 2.81 4.93
N ARG A 56 -17.36 2.19 4.37
CA ARG A 56 -17.17 2.10 2.92
C ARG A 56 -18.33 1.35 2.29
N ASP A 57 -18.63 0.15 2.79
CA ASP A 57 -19.68 -0.71 2.22
C ASP A 57 -21.04 0.01 2.22
N ARG A 58 -21.33 0.80 3.26
CA ARG A 58 -22.54 1.62 3.37
C ARG A 58 -22.54 2.81 2.41
N LEU A 59 -21.42 3.51 2.27
CA LEU A 59 -21.31 4.71 1.43
C LEU A 59 -21.44 4.39 -0.06
N ILE A 60 -20.86 3.27 -0.50
CA ILE A 60 -20.87 2.85 -1.92
C ILE A 60 -21.98 1.81 -2.17
N GLU A 61 -22.82 1.55 -1.16
CA GLU A 61 -23.93 0.59 -1.20
C GLU A 61 -23.55 -0.79 -1.75
N TRP A 62 -22.36 -1.27 -1.37
CA TRP A 62 -21.90 -2.60 -1.79
C TRP A 62 -22.67 -3.70 -1.07
N ASP A 63 -23.41 -4.48 -1.86
CA ASP A 63 -23.98 -5.73 -1.40
C ASP A 63 -22.93 -6.85 -1.30
N GLU A 64 -23.29 -7.95 -0.64
CA GLU A 64 -22.40 -9.09 -0.40
C GLU A 64 -21.95 -9.83 -1.68
N THR A 65 -22.67 -9.69 -2.78
CA THR A 65 -22.34 -10.30 -4.08
C THR A 65 -21.38 -9.44 -4.91
N THR A 66 -21.51 -8.11 -4.82
CA THR A 66 -20.69 -7.16 -5.58
C THR A 66 -19.35 -6.90 -4.90
N LYS A 67 -19.32 -6.89 -3.56
CA LYS A 67 -18.13 -6.60 -2.76
C LYS A 67 -16.89 -7.45 -3.11
N PRO A 68 -16.97 -8.79 -3.27
CA PRO A 68 -15.81 -9.61 -3.62
C PRO A 68 -15.17 -9.19 -4.96
N TYR A 69 -15.99 -8.90 -5.97
CA TYR A 69 -15.52 -8.49 -7.28
C TYR A 69 -14.86 -7.10 -7.20
N ALA A 70 -15.54 -6.14 -6.59
CA ALA A 70 -15.05 -4.77 -6.51
C ALA A 70 -13.76 -4.65 -5.68
N LEU A 71 -13.64 -5.39 -4.57
CA LEU A 71 -12.42 -5.41 -3.74
C LEU A 71 -11.20 -5.94 -4.49
N ARG A 72 -11.37 -6.89 -5.40
CA ARG A 72 -10.28 -7.44 -6.22
C ARG A 72 -9.68 -6.38 -7.15
N HIS A 73 -10.48 -5.39 -7.54
CA HIS A 73 -10.07 -4.32 -8.45
C HIS A 73 -9.73 -3.02 -7.73
N CYS A 74 -9.75 -2.99 -6.39
CA CYS A 74 -9.52 -1.79 -5.60
C CYS A 74 -8.20 -1.90 -4.81
N PRO A 75 -7.02 -1.80 -5.46
CA PRO A 75 -5.78 -1.70 -4.72
C PRO A 75 -5.73 -0.37 -3.95
N LYS A 76 -5.33 -0.40 -2.68
CA LYS A 76 -4.94 0.81 -1.96
C LYS A 76 -3.56 1.21 -2.45
N ILE A 77 -3.48 2.36 -3.10
CA ILE A 77 -2.20 2.96 -3.49
C ILE A 77 -1.77 3.88 -2.36
N ILE A 78 -0.57 3.66 -1.84
CA ILE A 78 0.06 4.57 -0.88
C ILE A 78 1.30 5.18 -1.54
N TRP A 79 1.21 6.47 -1.83
CA TRP A 79 2.28 7.25 -2.44
C TRP A 79 3.14 7.91 -1.37
N TYR A 80 4.45 7.84 -1.53
CA TYR A 80 5.37 8.74 -0.85
C TYR A 80 6.44 9.26 -1.81
N PHE A 81 6.49 10.59 -1.98
CA PHE A 81 7.51 11.29 -2.74
C PHE A 81 8.49 11.95 -1.76
N TYR A 82 9.78 11.82 -2.06
CA TYR A 82 10.85 12.59 -1.39
C TYR A 82 11.11 13.88 -2.18
#